data_AF-A0A6A8FGM0-F1
#
_entry.id   AF-A0A6A8FGM0-F1
#
_cell.length_a   1.000
_cell.length_b   1.000
_cell.length_c   1.000
_cell.angle_alpha   90.00
_cell.angle_beta   90.00
_cell.angle_gamma   90.00
#
_symmetry.space_group_name_H-M   'P 1'
#
loop_
_entity.id
_entity.type
_entity.pdbx_description
1 polymer ?
#
loop_
_entity_poly.entity_id
_entity_poly.type
_entity_poly.pdbx_seq_one_letter_code
_entity_poly.pdbx_strand_id
1 'polypeptide(L)' 'MKKECQDCGADINIPDDALVGEIVTCPDCGADFEIASKAQNMVDLKPAESVGEDWGQ' A
#
# COMPACT_ATOMS: atom_id res chain seq x y z
N MET A 1 0.44 -6.56 -10.53
CA MET A 1 1.46 -5.57 -10.98
C MET A 1 2.50 -5.31 -9.89
N LYS A 2 3.69 -4.76 -10.20
CA LYS A 2 4.74 -4.47 -9.21
C LYS A 2 4.91 -2.96 -8.97
N LYS A 3 5.19 -2.56 -7.73
CA LYS A 3 5.49 -1.18 -7.34
C LYS A 3 6.68 -1.16 -6.38
N GLU A 4 7.54 -0.16 -6.48
CA GLU A 4 8.66 0.02 -5.55
C GLU A 4 8.16 0.53 -4.19
N CYS A 5 8.65 -0.07 -3.11
CA CYS A 5 8.41 0.38 -1.75
C CYS A 5 9.13 1.70 -1.49
N GLN A 6 8.39 2.72 -1.06
CA GLN A 6 8.95 4.05 -0.75
C GLN A 6 9.84 4.07 0.51
N ASP A 7 9.79 3.01 1.32
CA ASP A 7 10.49 2.93 2.60
C ASP A 7 11.84 2.20 2.50
N CYS A 8 11.87 1.06 1.78
CA CYS A 8 13.05 0.21 1.67
C CYS A 8 13.54 -0.03 0.23
N GLY A 9 12.80 0.42 -0.79
CA GLY A 9 13.14 0.22 -2.21
C GLY A 9 12.87 -1.19 -2.76
N ALA A 10 12.26 -2.08 -1.99
CA ALA A 10 11.93 -3.43 -2.45
C ALA A 10 10.71 -3.46 -3.39
N ASP A 11 10.57 -4.54 -4.16
CA ASP A 11 9.40 -4.79 -5.02
C ASP A 11 8.18 -5.21 -4.18
N ILE A 12 7.10 -4.44 -4.22
CA ILE A 12 5.78 -4.81 -3.70
C ILE A 12 4.95 -5.40 -4.84
N ASN A 13 4.42 -6.60 -4.64
CA ASN A 13 3.55 -7.25 -5.60
C ASN A 13 2.07 -6.93 -5.28
N ILE A 14 1.43 -6.18 -6.16
CA ILE A 14 0.03 -5.75 -6.04
C ILE A 14 -0.87 -6.71 -6.84
N PRO A 15 -1.83 -7.39 -6.19
CA PRO A 15 -2.77 -8.28 -6.89
C PRO A 15 -3.59 -7.55 -7.95
N ASP A 16 -3.89 -8.21 -9.07
CA ASP A 16 -4.74 -7.64 -10.12
C ASP A 16 -6.20 -7.46 -9.67
N ASP A 17 -6.63 -8.14 -8.61
CA ASP A 17 -7.97 -7.98 -8.01
C ASP A 17 -8.00 -6.91 -6.91
N ALA A 18 -6.84 -6.37 -6.48
CA ALA A 18 -6.76 -5.41 -5.37
C ALA A 18 -7.56 -4.13 -5.66
N LEU A 19 -8.21 -3.57 -4.65
CA LEU A 19 -9.09 -2.41 -4.80
C LEU A 19 -8.48 -1.13 -4.22
N VAL A 20 -8.95 0.03 -4.68
CA VAL A 20 -8.62 1.32 -4.06
C VAL A 20 -9.10 1.30 -2.60
N GLY A 21 -8.24 1.73 -1.67
CA GLY A 21 -8.47 1.65 -0.23
C GLY A 21 -8.01 0.34 0.42
N GLU A 22 -7.56 -0.65 -0.35
CA GLU A 22 -6.97 -1.88 0.19
C GLU A 22 -5.57 -1.61 0.75
N ILE A 23 -5.22 -2.30 1.84
CA ILE A 23 -3.89 -2.25 2.45
C ILE A 23 -3.01 -3.34 1.84
N VAL A 24 -1.81 -2.94 1.42
CA VAL A 24 -0.75 -3.81 0.92
C VAL A 24 0.50 -3.63 1.79
N THR A 25 1.03 -4.74 2.28
CA THR A 25 2.21 -4.75 3.13
C THR A 25 3.45 -5.07 2.31
N CYS A 26 4.53 -4.31 2.50
CA CYS A 26 5.82 -4.64 1.91
C CYS A 26 6.37 -5.94 2.54
N PRO A 27 6.65 -6.98 1.75
CA PRO A 27 7.13 -8.26 2.29
C PRO A 27 8.55 -8.19 2.88
N ASP A 28 9.32 -7.15 2.54
CA ASP A 28 10.72 -6.99 2.97
C ASP A 28 10.87 -6.19 4.27
N CYS A 29 10.21 -5.03 4.39
CA CYS A 29 10.32 -4.18 5.59
C CYS A 29 9.10 -4.18 6.49
N GLY A 30 7.97 -4.73 6.03
CA GLY A 30 6.72 -4.76 6.79
C GLY A 30 5.96 -3.44 6.83
N ALA A 31 6.36 -2.43 6.05
CA ALA A 31 5.61 -1.18 5.94
C ALA A 31 4.27 -1.39 5.23
N ASP A 32 3.21 -0.79 5.77
CA ASP A 32 1.86 -0.84 5.21
C ASP A 32 1.59 0.38 4.32
N PHE A 33 0.99 0.11 3.16
CA PHE A 33 0.57 1.12 2.19
C PHE A 33 -0.88 0.92 1.81
N GLU A 34 -1.62 2.00 1.57
CA GLU A 34 -2.97 1.95 1.02
C GLU A 34 -2.94 2.23 -0.48
N ILE A 35 -3.73 1.49 -1.26
CA ILE A 35 -3.92 1.76 -2.68
C ILE A 35 -4.72 3.05 -2.85
N ALA A 36 -4.05 4.14 -3.19
CA ALA A 36 -4.66 5.46 -3.38
C ALA A 36 -5.42 5.56 -4.71
N SER A 37 -4.91 4.93 -5.77
CA SER A 37 -5.60 4.85 -7.07
C SER A 37 -5.13 3.66 -7.90
N LYS A 38 -6.01 3.15 -8.77
CA LYS A 38 -5.72 2.03 -9.67
C LYS A 38 -6.29 2.28 -11.06
N ALA A 39 -5.42 2.25 -12.07
CA ALA A 39 -5.74 2.26 -13.49
C ALA A 39 -5.14 1.02 -14.16
N GLN A 40 -5.49 0.74 -15.42
CA GLN A 40 -5.16 -0.52 -16.10
C GLN A 40 -3.68 -0.94 -16.01
N ASN A 41 -2.74 0.01 -15.98
CA ASN A 41 -1.29 -0.26 -15.86
C ASN A 41 -0.59 0.62 -14.81
N MET A 42 -1.34 1.24 -13.91
CA MET A 42 -0.78 2.17 -12.93
C MET A 42 -1.47 1.99 -11.60
N VAL A 43 -0.67 1.86 -10.55
CA VAL A 43 -1.11 1.88 -9.16
C VAL A 43 -0.31 2.93 -8.42
N ASP A 44 -1.01 3.70 -7.61
CA ASP A 44 -0.41 4.63 -6.67
C ASP A 44 -0.66 4.16 -5.25
N LEU A 45 0.39 4.23 -4.45
CA LEU A 45 0.41 3.82 -3.06
C LEU A 45 0.68 5.06 -2.21
N LYS A 46 -0.06 5.21 -1.12
CA LYS A 46 0.25 6.15 -0.04
C LYS A 46 0.59 5.34 1.22
N PRO A 47 1.38 5.88 2.15
CA PRO A 47 1.53 5.27 3.47
C PRO A 47 0.15 4.98 4.06
N ALA A 48 -0.06 3.76 4.56
CA ALA A 48 -1.29 3.46 5.27
C ALA A 48 -1.36 4.35 6.51
N GLU A 49 -2.55 4.85 6.84
CA GLU A 49 -2.73 5.45 8.16
C GLU A 49 -2.50 4.36 9.20
N SER A 50 -1.43 4.50 9.97
CA SER A 50 -1.33 3.79 11.24
C SER A 50 -2.53 4.23 12.08
N VAL A 51 -3.26 3.26 12.64
CA VAL A 51 -4.30 3.50 13.63
C VAL A 51 -3.67 4.34 14.75
N GLY A 52 -3.79 5.66 14.66
CA GLY A 52 -3.40 6.58 15.71
C GLY A 52 -4.26 6.30 16.92
N GLU A 53 -3.74 6.56 18.12
CA GLU A 53 -4.43 6.30 19.40
C GLU A 53 -5.69 7.16 19.65
N ASP A 54 -6.44 7.53 18.61
CA ASP A 54 -7.66 8.34 18.67
C ASP A 54 -8.84 7.65 17.94
N TRP A 55 -8.77 6.33 17.78
CA TRP A 55 -9.98 5.54 17.49
C TRP A 55 -10.84 5.47 18.76
N GLY A 56 -11.61 6.53 19.01
CA GLY A 56 -12.61 6.60 20.07
C GLY A 56 -12.23 7.53 21.21
N GLN A 57 -12.60 8.79 21.09
CA GLN A 57 -13.11 9.57 22.22
C GLN A 57 -14.64 9.51 22.24
#